data_AF-A0A387FXC8-F1
#
_entry.id   AF-A0A387FXC8-F1
#
_cell.length_a   1.000
_cell.length_b   1.000
_cell.length_c   1.000
_cell.angle_alpha   90.00
_cell.angle_beta   90.00
_cell.angle_gamma   90.00
#
_symmetry.space_group_name_H-M   'P 1'
#
loop_
_entity.id
_entity.type
_entity.pdbx_description
1 polymer ?
#
loop_
_entity_poly.entity_id
_entity_poly.type
_entity_poly.pdbx_seq_one_letter_code
_entity_poly.pdbx_strand_id
1 'polypeptide(L)'
;MTGPMTSRSTVQHAATKLPPAASNGLIRGTVKTLMTATEAGVETDAGESVLARQAASCLLAPAIGDRVLLCMIGSETYVLAVLERESQHAAEISVPGARKVTISAGETLELSAPSMNLAARQLTLLARNMAHAGQILTSNFKTIVETVIDKTIGARSLTTKADVRTAVITEVETLNAGTLVQNIDTVATQNSEIALVTAQRDVRLDAERVSVG
;
A
#
# COMPACT_ATOMS: atom_id res chain seq x y z
N MET A 1 -58.66 26.83 70.98
CA MET A 1 -57.56 25.93 71.40
C MET A 1 -57.02 25.24 70.16
N THR A 2 -55.79 25.59 69.84
CA THR A 2 -55.02 25.26 68.63
C THR A 2 -54.33 23.90 68.75
N GLY A 3 -54.30 23.12 67.66
CA GLY A 3 -53.43 21.95 67.54
C GLY A 3 -53.44 21.42 66.10
N PRO A 4 -52.35 21.58 65.32
CA PRO A 4 -52.26 21.08 63.96
C PRO A 4 -51.58 19.70 63.91
N MET A 5 -52.08 18.78 63.09
CA MET A 5 -51.35 17.56 62.71
C MET A 5 -50.66 17.79 61.36
N THR A 6 -49.36 18.02 61.43
CA THR A 6 -48.42 18.11 60.30
C THR A 6 -47.98 16.71 59.87
N SER A 7 -48.32 16.30 58.66
CA SER A 7 -47.69 15.17 57.97
C SER A 7 -46.37 15.62 57.34
N ARG A 8 -45.24 15.12 57.85
CA ARG A 8 -43.90 15.37 57.30
C ARG A 8 -43.60 14.35 56.20
N SER A 9 -43.56 14.83 54.96
CA SER A 9 -42.98 14.11 53.82
C SER A 9 -41.45 14.18 53.89
N THR A 10 -40.80 13.03 53.98
CA THR A 10 -39.33 12.90 53.96
C THR A 10 -38.91 12.64 52.51
N VAL A 11 -38.50 13.69 51.80
CA VAL A 11 -37.92 13.57 50.46
C VAL A 11 -36.42 13.31 50.60
N GLN A 12 -36.06 12.05 50.41
CA GLN A 12 -34.70 11.52 50.39
C GLN A 12 -33.92 12.17 49.24
N HIS A 13 -32.95 13.02 49.58
CA HIS A 13 -32.05 13.65 48.62
C HIS A 13 -31.14 12.58 47.99
N ALA A 14 -31.32 12.35 46.68
CA ALA A 14 -30.38 11.61 45.86
C ALA A 14 -29.08 12.42 45.77
N ALA A 15 -28.03 11.91 46.39
CA ALA A 15 -26.69 12.47 46.27
C ALA A 15 -26.20 12.29 44.83
N THR A 16 -26.24 13.36 44.04
CA THR A 16 -25.53 13.47 42.78
C THR A 16 -24.04 13.29 43.06
N LYS A 17 -23.51 12.14 42.65
CA LYS A 17 -22.09 11.80 42.75
C LYS A 17 -21.31 12.85 41.93
N LEU A 18 -20.57 13.71 42.61
CA LEU A 18 -19.62 14.64 41.98
C LEU A 18 -18.68 13.82 41.07
N PRO A 19 -18.31 14.34 39.88
CA PRO A 19 -17.27 13.70 39.07
C PRO A 19 -15.98 13.62 39.90
N PRO A 20 -15.24 12.49 39.87
CA PRO A 20 -13.98 12.38 40.60
C PRO A 20 -13.03 13.48 40.11
N ALA A 21 -12.37 14.12 41.07
CA ALA A 21 -11.37 15.15 40.82
C ALA A 21 -10.32 14.62 39.84
N ALA A 22 -10.08 15.38 38.78
CA ALA A 22 -9.11 15.06 37.73
C ALA A 22 -7.73 14.77 38.34
N SER A 23 -7.40 13.50 38.47
CA SER A 23 -6.06 13.06 38.81
C SER A 23 -5.20 13.17 37.56
N ASN A 24 -4.43 14.24 37.45
CA ASN A 24 -3.41 14.30 36.42
C ASN A 24 -2.43 13.14 36.63
N GLY A 25 -2.24 12.30 35.61
CA GLY A 25 -1.41 11.11 35.78
C GLY A 25 -1.43 10.16 34.60
N LEU A 26 -0.49 9.22 34.64
CA LEU A 26 -0.43 8.07 33.74
C LEU A 26 -1.06 6.87 34.43
N ILE A 27 -2.07 6.28 33.82
CA ILE A 27 -2.73 5.08 34.33
C ILE A 27 -2.88 4.04 33.23
N ARG A 28 -3.17 2.80 33.60
CA ARG A 28 -3.45 1.73 32.64
C ARG A 28 -4.93 1.40 32.63
N GLY A 29 -5.39 0.82 31.53
CA GLY A 29 -6.72 0.25 31.42
C GLY A 29 -6.84 -0.67 30.22
N THR A 30 -8.04 -1.22 30.04
CA THR A 30 -8.39 -2.12 28.95
C THR A 30 -9.48 -1.51 28.10
N VAL A 31 -9.27 -1.48 26.79
CA VAL A 31 -10.26 -0.98 25.82
C VAL A 31 -11.47 -1.91 25.82
N LYS A 32 -12.65 -1.38 26.11
CA LYS A 32 -13.92 -2.13 26.14
C LYS A 32 -14.81 -1.83 24.96
N THR A 33 -14.74 -0.60 24.43
CA THR A 33 -15.57 -0.18 23.31
C THR A 33 -14.82 0.82 22.44
N LEU A 34 -15.14 0.83 21.15
CA LEU A 34 -14.69 1.82 20.18
C LEU A 34 -15.91 2.65 19.77
N MET A 35 -15.88 3.95 20.05
CA MET A 35 -16.97 4.87 19.68
C MET A 35 -16.73 5.46 18.28
N THR A 36 -15.49 5.80 17.97
CA THR A 36 -15.05 6.29 16.66
C THR A 36 -13.68 5.70 16.32
N ALA A 37 -13.10 6.10 15.19
CA ALA A 37 -11.74 5.71 14.83
C ALA A 37 -10.67 6.21 15.83
N THR A 38 -10.98 7.24 16.62
CA THR A 38 -10.03 7.88 17.55
C THR A 38 -10.54 7.92 18.99
N GLU A 39 -11.74 7.46 19.29
CA GLU A 39 -12.32 7.53 20.64
C GLU A 39 -12.71 6.14 21.12
N ALA A 40 -12.22 5.80 22.31
CA ALA A 40 -12.40 4.49 22.93
C ALA A 40 -12.92 4.65 24.36
N GLY A 41 -13.84 3.78 24.76
CA GLY A 41 -14.19 3.60 26.16
C GLY A 41 -13.24 2.59 26.80
N VAL A 42 -12.55 3.02 27.86
CA VAL A 42 -11.51 2.25 28.54
C VAL A 42 -11.92 2.02 29.99
N GLU A 43 -11.83 0.77 30.44
CA GLU A 43 -11.95 0.44 31.86
C GLU A 43 -10.55 0.50 32.48
N THR A 44 -10.34 1.42 33.42
CA THR A 44 -9.07 1.59 34.13
C THR A 44 -8.80 0.41 35.06
N ASP A 45 -7.53 0.18 35.42
CA ASP A 45 -7.16 -0.87 36.40
C ASP A 45 -7.86 -0.68 37.77
N ALA A 46 -8.34 0.53 38.08
CA ALA A 46 -9.11 0.85 39.27
C ALA A 46 -10.62 0.51 39.16
N GLY A 47 -11.07 0.02 37.99
CA GLY A 47 -12.47 -0.34 37.72
C GLY A 47 -13.35 0.83 37.28
N GLU A 48 -12.79 2.02 37.04
CA GLU A 48 -13.53 3.17 36.51
C GLU A 48 -13.56 3.14 34.98
N SER A 49 -14.71 3.46 34.37
CA SER A 49 -14.82 3.60 32.92
C SER A 49 -14.61 5.06 32.50
N VAL A 50 -13.67 5.29 31.58
CA VAL A 50 -13.31 6.60 31.06
C VAL A 50 -13.38 6.63 29.54
N LEU A 51 -13.75 7.79 28.99
CA LEU A 51 -13.66 8.05 27.55
C LEU A 51 -12.26 8.59 27.23
N ALA A 52 -11.55 7.92 26.34
CA ALA A 52 -10.19 8.29 25.96
C ALA A 52 -10.06 8.51 24.45
N ARG A 53 -9.36 9.58 24.06
CA ARG A 53 -9.01 9.89 22.67
C ARG A 53 -7.63 9.34 22.33
N GLN A 54 -7.45 8.73 21.17
CA GLN A 54 -6.13 8.32 20.68
C GLN A 54 -5.23 9.55 20.55
N ALA A 55 -4.06 9.54 21.20
CA ALA A 55 -3.08 10.60 21.02
C ALA A 55 -2.51 10.55 19.60
N ALA A 56 -2.17 11.71 19.03
CA ALA A 56 -1.55 11.78 17.70
C ALA A 56 -0.22 11.00 17.61
N SER A 57 0.47 10.80 18.74
CA SER A 57 1.70 10.00 18.84
C SER A 57 1.45 8.49 18.91
N CYS A 58 0.23 8.06 19.23
CA CYS A 58 -0.14 6.64 19.33
C CYS A 58 -0.49 6.12 17.92
N LEU A 59 0.50 5.62 17.19
CA LEU A 59 0.30 5.18 15.80
C LEU A 59 -0.44 3.84 15.68
N LEU A 60 -0.30 2.96 16.68
CA LEU A 60 -1.02 1.69 16.72
C LEU A 60 -2.47 1.95 17.15
N ALA A 61 -3.41 1.72 16.25
CA ALA A 61 -4.84 1.94 16.51
C ALA A 61 -5.33 0.99 17.61
N PRO A 62 -5.92 1.50 18.72
CA PRO A 62 -6.43 0.66 19.79
C PRO A 62 -7.58 -0.25 19.32
N ALA A 63 -7.58 -1.50 19.78
CA ALA A 63 -8.62 -2.49 19.53
C ALA A 63 -9.29 -2.93 20.85
N ILE A 64 -10.51 -3.46 20.77
CA ILE A 64 -11.20 -4.02 21.95
C ILE A 64 -10.35 -5.14 22.55
N GLY A 65 -10.23 -5.14 23.87
CA GLY A 65 -9.38 -6.08 24.61
C GLY A 65 -7.94 -5.63 24.76
N ASP A 66 -7.48 -4.61 24.03
CA ASP A 66 -6.13 -4.08 24.20
C ASP A 66 -5.94 -3.50 25.60
N ARG A 67 -4.78 -3.77 26.17
CA ARG A 67 -4.31 -3.07 27.35
C ARG A 67 -3.55 -1.83 26.92
N VAL A 68 -3.92 -0.67 27.47
CA VAL A 68 -3.43 0.64 27.01
C VAL A 68 -2.87 1.48 28.15
N LEU A 69 -1.96 2.39 27.82
CA LEU A 69 -1.49 3.47 28.68
C LEU A 69 -2.33 4.72 28.40
N LEU A 70 -2.93 5.27 29.45
CA LEU A 70 -3.73 6.49 29.42
C LEU A 70 -2.97 7.65 30.07
N CYS A 71 -3.18 8.85 29.54
CA CYS A 71 -2.79 10.11 30.18
C CYS A 71 -4.04 10.93 30.47
N MET A 72 -4.28 11.22 31.75
CA MET A 72 -5.37 12.07 32.20
C MET A 72 -4.83 13.47 32.46
N ILE A 73 -5.42 14.48 31.83
CA ILE A 73 -5.08 15.89 31.98
C ILE A 73 -6.39 16.67 32.13
N GLY A 74 -6.72 17.05 33.37
CA GLY A 74 -8.02 17.67 33.65
C GLY A 74 -9.17 16.73 33.26
N SER A 75 -10.05 17.20 32.38
CA SER A 75 -11.19 16.40 31.87
C SER A 75 -10.86 15.58 30.62
N GLU A 76 -9.67 15.72 30.04
CA GLU A 76 -9.27 14.98 28.84
C GLU A 76 -8.47 13.73 29.21
N THR A 77 -8.79 12.61 28.56
CA THR A 77 -8.02 11.38 28.66
C THR A 77 -7.53 10.99 27.28
N TYR A 78 -6.24 10.66 27.18
CA TYR A 78 -5.62 10.23 25.93
C TYR A 78 -5.06 8.82 26.03
N VAL A 79 -5.25 8.00 25.00
CA VAL A 79 -4.49 6.76 24.82
C VAL A 79 -3.11 7.12 24.25
N LEU A 80 -2.05 6.88 25.02
CA LEU A 80 -0.67 7.14 24.59
C LEU A 80 -0.03 5.95 23.89
N ALA A 81 -0.34 4.72 24.33
CA ALA A 81 0.23 3.49 23.78
C ALA A 81 -0.71 2.30 24.00
N VAL A 82 -0.71 1.37 23.06
CA VAL A 82 -1.20 -0.01 23.27
C VAL A 82 -0.02 -0.80 23.84
N LEU A 83 -0.18 -1.28 25.08
CA LEU A 83 0.85 -1.98 25.85
C LEU A 83 0.88 -3.46 25.50
N GLU A 84 -0.29 -4.08 25.46
CA GLU A 84 -0.47 -5.51 25.18
C GLU A 84 -1.69 -5.65 24.27
N ARG A 85 -1.54 -6.45 23.21
CA ARG A 85 -2.63 -6.80 22.30
C ARG A 85 -2.94 -8.28 22.42
N GLU A 86 -4.22 -8.58 22.60
CA GLU A 86 -4.70 -9.95 22.41
C GLU A 86 -4.60 -10.31 20.92
N SER A 87 -3.91 -11.40 20.61
CA SER A 87 -3.46 -11.80 19.26
C SER A 87 -4.56 -12.04 18.22
N GLN A 88 -5.82 -11.83 18.58
CA GLN A 88 -6.98 -12.03 17.71
C GLN A 88 -7.23 -10.85 16.75
N HIS A 89 -6.67 -9.67 17.01
CA HIS A 89 -6.92 -8.46 16.21
C HIS A 89 -5.71 -8.07 15.35
N ALA A 90 -5.98 -7.68 14.10
CA ALA A 90 -4.97 -7.14 13.20
C ALA A 90 -4.32 -5.87 13.78
N ALA A 91 -3.00 -5.74 13.62
CA ALA A 91 -2.28 -4.50 13.94
C ALA A 91 -2.48 -3.49 12.82
N GLU A 92 -3.16 -2.38 13.13
CA GLU A 92 -3.34 -1.26 12.21
C GLU A 92 -2.50 -0.07 12.66
N ILE A 93 -1.59 0.39 11.78
CA ILE A 93 -0.89 1.65 11.96
C ILE A 93 -1.72 2.72 11.27
N SER A 94 -2.28 3.65 12.04
CA SER A 94 -3.14 4.72 11.54
C SER A 94 -2.66 6.08 12.04
N VAL A 95 -2.86 7.10 11.22
CA VAL A 95 -2.56 8.50 11.57
C VAL A 95 -3.81 9.36 11.31
N PRO A 96 -4.85 9.25 12.16
CA PRO A 96 -6.14 9.89 11.92
C PRO A 96 -6.02 11.41 11.76
N GLY A 97 -6.68 11.97 10.75
CA GLY A 97 -6.67 13.41 10.45
C GLY A 97 -5.41 13.92 9.73
N ALA A 98 -4.37 13.11 9.54
CA ALA A 98 -3.18 13.52 8.81
C ALA A 98 -3.44 13.58 7.30
N ARG A 99 -3.06 14.70 6.67
CA ARG A 99 -3.11 14.87 5.20
C ARG A 99 -1.94 14.21 4.48
N LYS A 100 -0.84 13.95 5.19
CA LYS A 100 0.40 13.38 4.66
C LYS A 100 1.13 12.62 5.77
N VAL A 101 1.62 11.45 5.43
CA VAL A 101 2.56 10.66 6.25
C VAL A 101 3.87 10.58 5.48
N THR A 102 5.00 10.71 6.16
CA THR A 102 6.34 10.59 5.57
C THR A 102 7.17 9.67 6.43
N ILE A 103 7.77 8.66 5.79
CA ILE A 103 8.72 7.74 6.42
C ILE A 103 10.07 8.02 5.78
N SER A 104 11.06 8.33 6.60
CA SER A 104 12.42 8.68 6.15
C SER A 104 13.45 7.98 7.03
N ALA A 105 14.47 7.42 6.41
CA ALA A 105 15.65 6.85 7.07
C ALA A 105 16.91 7.49 6.50
N GLY A 106 17.96 7.63 7.32
CA GLY A 106 19.23 8.23 6.89
C GLY A 106 20.07 7.30 6.01
N GLU A 107 19.93 6.00 6.20
CA GLU A 107 20.69 4.97 5.47
C GLU A 107 19.76 3.98 4.78
N THR A 108 19.04 3.18 5.58
CA THR A 108 18.24 2.06 5.08
C THR A 108 16.82 2.10 5.63
N LEU A 109 15.84 1.91 4.75
CA LEU A 109 14.45 1.61 5.10
C LEU A 109 14.12 0.22 4.57
N GLU A 110 13.89 -0.74 5.47
CA GLU A 110 13.53 -2.12 5.13
C GLU A 110 12.07 -2.39 5.49
N LEU A 111 11.33 -2.98 4.54
CA LEU A 111 9.97 -3.48 4.74
C LEU A 111 9.97 -4.97 4.38
N SER A 112 9.75 -5.82 5.38
CA SER A 112 9.82 -7.28 5.22
C SER A 112 8.58 -7.93 5.79
N ALA A 113 7.93 -8.77 4.97
CA ALA A 113 6.76 -9.56 5.33
C ALA A 113 6.65 -10.77 4.39
N PRO A 114 6.05 -11.89 4.84
CA PRO A 114 5.73 -13.01 3.95
C PRO A 114 4.79 -12.62 2.78
N SER A 115 3.96 -11.60 2.99
CA SER A 115 3.09 -11.02 1.97
C SER A 115 3.02 -9.50 2.14
N MET A 116 3.18 -8.77 1.04
CA MET A 116 3.12 -7.30 1.01
C MET A 116 2.23 -6.84 -0.15
N ASN A 117 1.24 -6.00 0.14
CA ASN A 117 0.34 -5.41 -0.84
C ASN A 117 0.53 -3.89 -0.83
N LEU A 118 0.83 -3.30 -1.99
CA LEU A 118 0.89 -1.84 -2.18
C LEU A 118 -0.25 -1.40 -3.08
N ALA A 119 -1.21 -0.68 -2.53
CA ALA A 119 -2.33 -0.11 -3.27
C ALA A 119 -2.26 1.41 -3.25
N ALA A 120 -2.22 2.04 -4.42
CA ALA A 120 -2.21 3.50 -4.55
C ALA A 120 -2.89 3.92 -5.86
N ARG A 121 -3.56 5.08 -5.85
CA ARG A 121 -4.04 5.73 -7.08
C ARG A 121 -2.88 6.19 -7.97
N GLN A 122 -1.77 6.57 -7.35
CA GLN A 122 -0.54 6.98 -8.02
C GLN A 122 0.65 6.46 -7.21
N LEU A 123 1.51 5.69 -7.85
CA LEU A 123 2.77 5.21 -7.30
C LEU A 123 3.91 5.85 -8.09
N THR A 124 4.88 6.45 -7.40
CA THR A 124 6.09 6.98 -8.02
C THR A 124 7.29 6.39 -7.32
N LEU A 125 8.09 5.64 -8.07
CA LEU A 125 9.33 5.02 -7.59
C LEU A 125 10.49 5.79 -8.23
N LEU A 126 11.24 6.52 -7.41
CA LEU A 126 12.47 7.18 -7.84
C LEU A 126 13.64 6.43 -7.20
N ALA A 127 14.38 5.71 -8.02
CA ALA A 127 15.58 5.02 -7.59
C ALA A 127 16.64 5.10 -8.69
N ARG A 128 17.91 5.16 -8.30
CA ARG A 128 19.02 4.97 -9.24
C ARG A 128 19.07 3.52 -9.74
N ASN A 129 18.83 2.58 -8.83
CA ASN A 129 18.82 1.16 -9.10
C ASN A 129 17.53 0.55 -8.54
N MET A 130 16.84 -0.25 -9.35
CA MET A 130 15.65 -1.00 -8.94
C MET A 130 15.84 -2.46 -9.39
N ALA A 131 15.72 -3.38 -8.45
CA ALA A 131 15.84 -4.82 -8.71
C ALA A 131 14.54 -5.52 -8.30
N HIS A 132 14.00 -6.34 -9.20
CA HIS A 132 12.88 -7.23 -8.92
C HIS A 132 13.35 -8.67 -9.11
N ALA A 133 13.23 -9.47 -8.06
CA ALA A 133 13.49 -10.91 -8.12
C ALA A 133 12.18 -11.63 -7.80
N GLY A 134 11.71 -12.46 -8.73
CA GLY A 134 10.47 -13.20 -8.58
C GLY A 134 10.28 -14.22 -9.69
N GLN A 135 9.32 -15.12 -9.51
CA GLN A 135 8.97 -16.13 -10.52
C GLN A 135 8.04 -15.57 -11.60
N ILE A 136 7.17 -14.62 -11.22
CA ILE A 136 6.16 -14.03 -12.11
C ILE A 136 6.16 -12.52 -11.87
N LEU A 137 6.26 -11.76 -12.96
CA LEU A 137 6.01 -10.32 -12.98
C LEU A 137 4.87 -10.05 -13.96
N THR A 138 3.71 -9.65 -13.45
CA THR A 138 2.56 -9.28 -14.27
C THR A 138 2.39 -7.76 -14.24
N SER A 139 2.37 -7.17 -15.41
CA SER A 139 2.32 -5.73 -15.61
C SER A 139 1.18 -5.39 -16.57
N ASN A 140 0.15 -4.73 -16.05
CA ASN A 140 -1.03 -4.34 -16.81
C ASN A 140 -1.05 -2.81 -16.93
N PHE A 141 -0.48 -2.29 -18.01
CA PHE A 141 -0.43 -0.86 -18.27
C PHE A 141 -1.17 -0.52 -19.57
N LYS A 142 -1.90 0.62 -19.58
CA LYS A 142 -2.49 1.16 -20.80
C LYS A 142 -1.43 1.75 -21.74
N THR A 143 -0.39 2.34 -21.17
CA THR A 143 0.69 3.01 -21.92
C THR A 143 1.98 2.90 -21.12
N ILE A 144 3.06 2.58 -21.82
CA ILE A 144 4.42 2.55 -21.28
C ILE A 144 5.26 3.47 -22.16
N VAL A 145 6.00 4.39 -21.54
CA VAL A 145 6.96 5.26 -22.21
C VAL A 145 8.31 5.03 -21.54
N GLU A 146 9.29 4.58 -22.32
CA GLU A 146 10.64 4.31 -21.85
C GLU A 146 11.63 5.15 -22.66
N THR A 147 12.48 5.90 -21.98
CA THR A 147 13.64 6.57 -22.58
C THR A 147 14.87 5.91 -21.99
N VAL A 148 15.51 5.06 -22.79
CA VAL A 148 16.65 4.23 -22.38
C VAL A 148 17.79 4.44 -23.37
N ILE A 149 19.01 4.57 -22.85
CA ILE A 149 20.23 4.62 -23.68
C ILE A 149 20.53 3.21 -24.17
N ASP A 150 20.59 2.26 -23.23
CA ASP A 150 20.83 0.84 -23.52
C ASP A 150 19.73 -0.02 -22.88
N LYS A 151 19.22 -1.00 -23.65
CA LYS A 151 18.25 -1.99 -23.18
C LYS A 151 18.67 -3.39 -23.61
N THR A 152 19.11 -4.19 -22.64
CA THR A 152 19.49 -5.59 -22.85
C THR A 152 18.40 -6.51 -22.32
N ILE A 153 17.93 -7.45 -23.13
CA ILE A 153 16.92 -8.45 -22.74
C ILE A 153 17.53 -9.85 -22.87
N GLY A 154 17.73 -10.53 -21.75
CA GLY A 154 18.11 -11.93 -21.70
C GLY A 154 16.88 -12.80 -21.41
N ALA A 155 16.45 -13.61 -22.39
CA ALA A 155 15.30 -14.50 -22.22
C ALA A 155 15.52 -15.83 -22.94
N ARG A 156 15.01 -16.93 -22.36
CA ARG A 156 14.95 -18.24 -23.06
C ARG A 156 13.96 -18.22 -24.23
N SER A 157 12.89 -17.45 -24.08
CA SER A 157 11.87 -17.24 -25.11
C SER A 157 11.28 -15.85 -24.92
N LEU A 158 11.05 -15.15 -26.02
CA LEU A 158 10.41 -13.85 -26.05
C LEU A 158 9.33 -13.86 -27.12
N THR A 159 8.07 -13.73 -26.70
CA THR A 159 6.93 -13.62 -27.60
C THR A 159 6.36 -12.21 -27.53
N THR A 160 6.19 -11.57 -28.67
CA THR A 160 5.53 -10.25 -28.78
C THR A 160 4.32 -10.39 -29.68
N LYS A 161 3.14 -10.05 -29.15
CA LYS A 161 1.90 -9.93 -29.93
C LYS A 161 1.49 -8.47 -29.89
N ALA A 162 1.33 -7.87 -31.06
CA ALA A 162 0.92 -6.48 -31.22
C ALA A 162 0.05 -6.37 -32.47
N ASP A 163 -0.98 -5.53 -32.44
CA ASP A 163 -1.77 -5.20 -33.63
C ASP A 163 -0.93 -4.35 -34.60
N VAL A 164 -0.11 -3.45 -34.06
CA VAL A 164 0.86 -2.65 -34.81
C VAL A 164 2.18 -2.62 -34.05
N ARG A 165 3.27 -2.97 -34.75
CA ARG A 165 4.65 -2.79 -34.28
C ARG A 165 5.40 -1.95 -35.29
N THR A 166 5.89 -0.78 -34.88
CA THR A 166 6.79 0.05 -35.68
C THR A 166 8.16 0.05 -35.03
N ALA A 167 9.20 -0.26 -35.79
CA ALA A 167 10.59 -0.17 -35.36
C ALA A 167 11.34 0.71 -36.37
N VAL A 168 12.06 1.71 -35.87
CA VAL A 168 12.93 2.58 -36.67
C VAL A 168 14.33 2.43 -36.12
N ILE A 169 15.23 1.92 -36.95
CA ILE A 169 16.63 1.69 -36.60
C ILE A 169 17.46 2.64 -37.46
N THR A 170 18.25 3.50 -36.82
CA THR A 170 19.01 4.55 -37.51
C THR A 170 20.38 4.08 -37.99
N GLU A 171 21.04 3.22 -37.22
CA GLU A 171 22.39 2.75 -37.53
C GLU A 171 22.39 1.32 -38.07
N VAL A 172 22.21 0.33 -37.19
CA VAL A 172 22.35 -1.08 -37.57
C VAL A 172 21.35 -1.94 -36.81
N GLU A 173 20.64 -2.81 -37.52
CA GLU A 173 19.95 -3.97 -36.96
C GLU A 173 20.74 -5.24 -37.32
N THR A 174 21.31 -5.91 -36.31
CA THR A 174 21.96 -7.21 -36.50
C THR A 174 21.09 -8.31 -35.91
N LEU A 175 20.71 -9.29 -36.73
CA LEU A 175 19.96 -10.46 -36.30
C LEU A 175 20.80 -11.72 -36.51
N ASN A 176 21.11 -12.42 -35.41
CA ASN A 176 21.67 -13.77 -35.45
C ASN A 176 20.60 -14.76 -34.99
N ALA A 177 20.19 -15.66 -35.88
CA ALA A 177 19.13 -16.63 -35.61
C ALA A 177 19.52 -18.01 -36.14
N GLY A 178 19.21 -19.06 -35.38
CA GLY A 178 19.32 -20.44 -35.88
C GLY A 178 18.34 -20.72 -37.02
N THR A 179 17.09 -20.27 -36.85
CA THR A 179 16.04 -20.29 -37.88
C THR A 179 15.28 -18.97 -37.82
N LEU A 180 15.17 -18.28 -38.95
CA LEU A 180 14.31 -17.11 -39.11
C LEU A 180 13.12 -17.50 -40.01
N VAL A 181 11.90 -17.27 -39.52
CA VAL A 181 10.66 -17.46 -40.29
C VAL A 181 9.90 -16.14 -40.31
N GLN A 182 9.56 -15.66 -41.50
CA GLN A 182 8.72 -14.48 -41.71
C GLN A 182 7.52 -14.90 -42.54
N ASN A 183 6.34 -14.88 -41.91
CA ASN A 183 5.07 -15.09 -42.60
C ASN A 183 4.40 -13.73 -42.73
N ILE A 184 4.07 -13.33 -43.97
CA ILE A 184 3.55 -12.01 -44.28
C ILE A 184 2.28 -12.19 -45.10
N ASP A 185 1.14 -11.75 -44.57
CA ASP A 185 -0.19 -12.02 -45.15
C ASP A 185 -0.48 -11.24 -46.43
N THR A 186 0.10 -10.04 -46.56
CA THR A 186 -0.22 -9.10 -47.64
C THR A 186 0.99 -8.80 -48.51
N VAL A 187 1.87 -7.91 -48.06
CA VAL A 187 3.03 -7.47 -48.84
C VAL A 187 4.25 -7.38 -47.95
N ALA A 188 5.33 -8.02 -48.39
CA ALA A 188 6.68 -7.81 -47.89
C ALA A 188 7.39 -6.84 -48.83
N THR A 189 7.94 -5.74 -48.30
CA THR A 189 8.75 -4.82 -49.10
C THR A 189 10.09 -4.61 -48.42
N GLN A 190 11.17 -4.87 -49.16
CA GLN A 190 12.53 -4.56 -48.74
C GLN A 190 13.13 -3.63 -49.79
N ASN A 191 13.39 -2.38 -49.39
CA ASN A 191 14.08 -1.40 -50.23
C ASN A 191 15.46 -1.16 -49.63
N SER A 192 16.50 -1.35 -50.43
CA SER A 192 17.87 -1.05 -50.05
C SER A 192 18.68 -0.62 -51.25
N GLU A 193 19.77 0.11 -51.02
CA GLU A 193 20.75 0.41 -52.07
C GLU A 193 21.41 -0.89 -52.58
N ILE A 194 21.75 -1.79 -51.65
CA ILE A 194 22.32 -3.11 -51.93
C ILE A 194 21.60 -4.15 -51.07
N ALA A 195 21.26 -5.30 -51.66
CA ALA A 195 20.80 -6.48 -50.94
C ALA A 195 21.71 -7.66 -51.27
N LEU A 196 22.27 -8.30 -50.25
CA LEU A 196 23.11 -9.48 -50.39
C LEU A 196 22.39 -10.68 -49.78
N VAL A 197 22.08 -11.68 -50.62
CA VAL A 197 21.55 -12.98 -50.17
C VAL A 197 22.58 -14.03 -50.50
N THR A 198 23.08 -14.74 -49.48
CA THR A 198 24.08 -15.80 -49.64
C THR A 198 23.63 -17.03 -48.87
N ALA A 199 23.67 -18.19 -49.52
CA ALA A 199 23.39 -19.47 -48.88
C ALA A 199 24.46 -20.49 -49.24
N GLN A 200 24.77 -21.39 -48.29
CA GLN A 200 25.77 -22.45 -48.51
C GLN A 200 25.22 -23.63 -49.32
N ARG A 201 23.90 -23.86 -49.27
CA ARG A 201 23.25 -25.05 -49.87
C ARG A 201 22.25 -24.70 -50.96
N ASP A 202 21.26 -23.87 -50.65
CA ASP A 202 20.17 -23.58 -51.59
C ASP A 202 19.55 -22.20 -51.31
N VAL A 203 19.09 -21.55 -52.37
CA VAL A 203 18.18 -20.39 -52.35
C VAL A 203 17.02 -20.72 -53.27
N ARG A 204 15.81 -20.77 -52.73
CA ARG A 204 14.59 -21.01 -53.51
C ARG A 204 13.74 -19.76 -53.56
N LEU A 205 13.34 -19.38 -54.77
CA LEU A 205 12.50 -18.23 -55.06
C LEU A 205 11.32 -18.75 -55.89
N ASP A 206 10.22 -19.05 -55.20
CA ASP A 206 8.99 -19.52 -55.83
C ASP A 206 7.99 -18.36 -55.89
N ALA A 207 7.63 -17.96 -57.11
CA ALA A 207 6.67 -16.88 -57.33
C ALA A 207 5.96 -17.09 -58.68
N GLU A 208 4.76 -16.51 -58.83
CA GLU A 208 4.11 -16.42 -60.14
C GLU A 208 4.96 -15.64 -61.14
N ARG A 209 5.68 -14.61 -60.65
CA ARG A 209 6.61 -13.82 -61.43
C ARG A 209 7.80 -13.35 -60.59
N VAL A 210 9.00 -13.59 -61.12
CA VAL A 210 10.25 -12.98 -60.65
C VAL A 210 10.74 -12.05 -61.76
N SER A 211 10.99 -10.78 -61.43
CA SER A 211 11.53 -9.79 -62.37
C SER A 211 12.89 -9.34 -61.85
N VAL A 212 13.93 -9.48 -62.68
CA VAL A 212 15.29 -9.05 -62.38
C VAL A 212 15.72 -8.11 -63.50
N GLY A 213 16.18 -6.90 -63.14
CA GLY A 213 16.57 -5.86 -64.09
C GLY A 213 17.49 -4.84 -63.45
#